data_AF-A0A858CSI3-F1
#
_entry.id   AF-A0A858CSI3-F1
#
_cell.length_a   1.000
_cell.length_b   1.000
_cell.length_c   1.000
_cell.angle_alpha   90.00
_cell.angle_beta   90.00
_cell.angle_gamma   90.00
#
_symmetry.space_group_name_H-M   'P 1'
#
loop_
_entity.id
_entity.type
_entity.pdbx_description
1 polymer ?
#
loop_
_entity_poly.entity_id
_entity_poly.type
_entity_poly.pdbx_seq_one_letter_code
_entity_poly.pdbx_strand_id
1 'polypeptide(L)' 'MTCREAAQFLAVTDETLFRWRKDGVGPSYSQPNSRLIRYLHDDLVAWMKEYQ' A
#
# COMPACT_ATOMS: atom_id res chain seq x y z
N MET A 1 4.89 -3.04 7.37
CA MET A 1 5.68 -3.17 6.13
C MET A 1 5.98 -1.79 5.54
N THR A 2 7.15 -1.62 4.94
CA THR A 2 7.53 -0.42 4.18
C THR A 2 6.81 -0.37 2.82
N CYS A 3 6.82 0.78 2.15
CA CYS A 3 6.30 0.89 0.78
C CYS A 3 6.90 -0.15 -0.17
N ARG A 4 8.21 -0.41 -0.05
CA ARG A 4 8.91 -1.34 -0.94
C ARG A 4 8.45 -2.77 -0.72
N GLU A 5 8.31 -3.19 0.53
CA GLU A 5 7.82 -4.53 0.87
C GLU A 5 6.36 -4.71 0.45
N ALA A 6 5.52 -3.69 0.63
CA ALA A 6 4.14 -3.71 0.17
C ALA A 6 4.04 -3.80 -1.36
N ALA A 7 4.90 -3.06 -2.08
CA ALA A 7 4.98 -3.11 -3.53
C ALA A 7 5.32 -4.52 -4.02
N GLN A 8 6.35 -5.13 -3.40
CA GLN A 8 6.76 -6.50 -3.69
C GLN A 8 5.65 -7.50 -3.38
N PHE A 9 4.95 -7.35 -2.26
CA PHE A 9 3.86 -8.23 -1.87
C PHE A 9 2.69 -8.19 -2.87
N LEU A 10 2.34 -7.01 -3.36
CA LEU A 10 1.29 -6.81 -4.37
C LEU A 10 1.78 -7.05 -5.81
N ALA A 11 3.06 -7.40 -6.00
CA ALA A 11 3.72 -7.51 -7.31
C ALA A 11 3.58 -6.25 -8.18
N VAL A 12 3.60 -5.06 -7.57
CA VAL A 12 3.58 -3.75 -8.25
C VAL A 12 4.85 -2.95 -7.97
N THR A 13 5.05 -1.83 -8.66
CA THR A 13 6.16 -0.92 -8.39
C THR A 13 5.85 0.04 -7.22
N ASP A 14 6.87 0.58 -6.57
CA ASP A 14 6.70 1.62 -5.55
C ASP A 14 6.05 2.88 -6.13
N GLU A 15 6.34 3.19 -7.39
CA GLU A 15 5.70 4.27 -8.13
C GLU A 15 4.19 4.04 -8.30
N THR A 16 3.78 2.79 -8.55
CA THR A 16 2.35 2.42 -8.64
C THR A 16 1.65 2.69 -7.31
N LEU A 17 2.24 2.23 -6.19
CA LEU A 17 1.71 2.53 -4.85
C LEU A 17 1.69 4.03 -4.54
N PHE A 18 2.67 4.79 -5.03
CA PHE A 18 2.69 6.24 -4.86
C PHE A 18 1.55 6.91 -5.64
N ARG A 19 1.31 6.51 -6.89
CA ARG A 19 0.20 7.00 -7.71
C ARG A 19 -1.14 6.65 -7.08
N TRP A 20 -1.32 5.41 -6.66
CA TRP A 20 -2.53 4.97 -5.96
C TRP A 20 -2.87 5.85 -4.75
N ARG A 21 -1.89 6.15 -3.89
CA ARG A 21 -2.08 7.10 -2.78
C ARG A 21 -2.50 8.50 -3.24
N LYS A 22 -1.94 8.99 -4.36
CA LYS A 22 -2.32 10.29 -4.93
C LYS A 22 -3.73 10.30 -5.50
N ASP A 23 -4.09 9.21 -6.16
CA ASP A 23 -5.39 9.01 -6.80
C ASP A 23 -6.49 8.61 -5.78
N GLY A 24 -6.12 8.39 -4.51
CA GLY A 24 -7.04 7.99 -3.44
C GLY A 24 -7.52 6.54 -3.57
N VAL A 25 -6.78 5.70 -4.29
CA VAL A 25 -7.06 4.28 -4.51
C VAL A 25 -5.97 3.41 -3.87
N GLY A 26 -6.25 2.12 -3.71
CA GLY A 26 -5.28 1.15 -3.19
C GLY A 26 -5.48 0.77 -1.72
N PRO A 27 -4.59 -0.08 -1.20
CA PRO A 27 -4.71 -0.61 0.15
C PRO A 27 -4.54 0.47 1.21
N SER A 28 -5.20 0.26 2.35
CA SER A 28 -5.06 1.13 3.51
C SER A 28 -3.61 1.21 3.99
N TYR A 29 -3.23 2.41 4.43
CA TYR A 29 -1.91 2.68 4.96
C TYR A 29 -2.01 3.50 6.24
N SER A 30 -1.08 3.26 7.15
CA SER A 30 -0.87 4.07 8.33
C SER A 30 0.23 5.08 8.06
N GLN A 31 -0.03 6.34 8.41
CA GLN A 31 0.95 7.43 8.34
C GLN A 31 1.11 8.07 9.72
N PRO A 32 1.98 7.50 10.60
CA PRO A 32 2.19 8.04 11.94
C PRO A 32 2.84 9.43 11.95
N ASN A 33 3.56 9.77 10.87
CA ASN A 33 4.16 11.08 10.66
C ASN A 33 4.20 11.41 9.16
N SER A 34 4.41 12.68 8.80
CA SER A 34 4.38 13.14 7.40
C SER A 34 5.43 12.49 6.48
N ARG A 35 6.43 11.78 7.01
CA ARG A 35 7.53 11.17 6.24
C ARG A 35 7.46 9.65 6.14
N LEU A 36 6.65 8.99 6.97
CA LEU A 36 6.66 7.54 7.10
C LEU A 36 5.30 6.96 6.76
N ILE A 37 5.26 6.19 5.68
CA ILE A 37 4.12 5.36 5.29
C ILE A 37 4.40 3.92 5.68
N ARG A 38 3.42 3.30 6.34
CA ARG A 38 3.44 1.90 6.74
C ARG A 38 2.20 1.20 6.22
N TYR A 39 2.38 0.03 5.65
CA TYR A 39 1.29 -0.88 5.27
C TYR A 39 1.21 -2.01 6.28
N LEU A 40 0.00 -2.32 6.73
CA LEU A 40 -0.26 -3.55 7.48
C LEU A 40 -0.46 -4.68 6.48
N HIS A 41 0.03 -5.86 6.84
CA HIS A 41 -0.11 -7.04 5.98
C HIS A 41 -1.58 -7.40 5.76
N ASP A 42 -2.38 -7.37 6.83
CA ASP A 42 -3.83 -7.60 6.77
C ASP A 42 -4.55 -6.63 5.83
N ASP A 43 -4.18 -5.34 5.82
CA ASP A 43 -4.77 -4.35 4.91
C ASP A 43 -4.45 -4.66 3.44
N LEU A 44 -3.23 -5.11 3.15
CA LEU A 44 -2.84 -5.54 1.80
C LEU A 44 -3.63 -6.77 1.35
N VAL A 45 -3.80 -7.75 2.25
CA VAL A 45 -4.57 -8.97 1.98
C VAL A 45 -6.06 -8.67 1.82
N ALA A 46 -6.62 -7.80 2.66
CA ALA A 46 -8.02 -7.36 2.57
C ALA A 46 -8.28 -6.69 1.22
N TRP A 47 -7.40 -5.76 0.82
CA TRP A 47 -7.49 -5.11 -0.49
C TRP A 47 -7.41 -6.11 -1.65
N MET A 48 -6.50 -7.07 -1.58
CA MET A 48 -6.34 -8.10 -2.61
C MET A 48 -7.59 -9.00 -2.71
N LYS A 49 -8.28 -9.26 -1.60
CA LYS A 49 -9.54 -10.02 -1.57
C LYS A 49 -10.73 -9.23 -2.10
N GLU A 50 -10.80 -7.93 -1.85
CA GLU A 50 -11.88 -7.07 -2.36
C GLU A 50 -11.81 -6.84 -3.87
N TYR A 51 -10.61 -6.93 -4.47
CA TYR A 51 -10.36 -6.69 -5.90
C TYR A 51 -10.15 -7.96 -6.73
N GLN A 52 -10.54 -9.13 -6.21
CA GLN A 52 -10.50 -10.42 -6.93
C GLN A 52 -11.87 -10.75 -7.56
#